data_AF-A0AAW6SZY8-F1
#
_entry.id   AF-A0AAW6SZY8-F1
#
_cell.length_a   1.000
_cell.length_b   1.000
_cell.length_c   1.000
_cell.angle_alpha   90.00
_cell.angle_beta   90.00
_cell.angle_gamma   90.00
#
_symmetry.space_group_name_H-M   'P 1'
#
loop_
_entity.id
_entity.type
_entity.pdbx_description
1 polymer ?
#
loop_
_entity_poly.entity_id
_entity_poly.type
_entity_poly.pdbx_seq_one_letter_code
_entity_poly.pdbx_strand_id
1 'polypeptide(L)'
;MRKLFTAIMAVLLILSINMTASAKTATGDLTPKEALSIAKKARTHYWSTMIGHNLNNKNTTCKVKTFIYKGTDYRYFCTEFNTKKKLVSYLNEVFTLNAIEKGVKKYRFIEYKGKLAQPNADGGSLLDWDRAKGKLIYSKKDVRLYEFSVPLGETGERSKEKVTFVKVKNQWLINAIDAVK
;
A
#
# COMPACT_ATOMS: atom_id res chain seq x y z
N MET A 1 -67.99 50.27 2.06
CA MET A 1 -67.90 50.56 3.51
C MET A 1 -67.22 49.40 4.21
N ARG A 2 -66.20 49.69 5.05
CA ARG A 2 -65.60 48.91 6.16
C ARG A 2 -65.37 47.40 5.96
N LYS A 3 -64.12 46.99 5.72
CA LYS A 3 -63.13 46.49 6.72
C LYS A 3 -63.60 45.26 7.51
N LEU A 4 -62.95 44.12 7.27
CA LEU A 4 -62.47 43.23 8.32
C LEU A 4 -61.31 42.38 7.79
N PHE A 5 -60.13 42.70 8.31
CA PHE A 5 -58.95 41.84 8.24
C PHE A 5 -59.13 40.71 9.25
N THR A 6 -58.89 39.47 8.83
CA THR A 6 -58.62 38.37 9.74
C THR A 6 -57.47 37.56 9.19
N ALA A 7 -56.31 37.72 9.84
CA ALA A 7 -55.15 36.87 9.67
C ALA A 7 -55.42 35.53 10.35
N ILE A 8 -55.13 34.42 9.68
CA ILE A 8 -55.00 33.10 10.30
C ILE A 8 -53.62 32.56 9.90
N MET A 9 -52.71 32.59 10.87
CA MET A 9 -51.52 31.73 10.93
C MET A 9 -51.96 30.28 11.14
N ALA A 10 -51.41 29.36 10.35
CA ALA A 10 -51.09 27.96 10.66
C ALA A 10 -50.94 27.21 9.33
N VAL A 11 -50.03 26.28 9.05
CA VAL A 11 -48.92 25.59 9.74
C VAL A 11 -48.12 24.96 8.58
N LEU A 12 -46.79 24.98 8.64
CA LEU A 12 -45.95 24.25 7.69
C LEU A 12 -46.14 22.73 7.87
N LEU A 13 -46.51 22.04 6.80
CA LEU A 13 -46.25 20.60 6.63
C LEU A 13 -45.57 20.42 5.27
N ILE A 14 -44.29 20.79 5.23
CA ILE A 14 -43.40 20.32 4.17
C ILE A 14 -43.22 18.83 4.47
N LEU A 15 -43.85 17.97 3.67
CA LEU A 15 -43.53 16.55 3.66
C LEU A 15 -42.06 16.41 3.25
N SER A 16 -41.17 16.34 4.23
CA SER A 16 -39.81 15.87 4.03
C SER A 16 -39.89 14.41 3.65
N ILE A 17 -39.80 14.14 2.35
CA ILE A 17 -39.62 12.80 1.83
C ILE A 17 -38.25 12.33 2.35
N ASN A 18 -38.26 11.60 3.46
CA ASN A 18 -37.10 10.82 3.88
C ASN A 18 -36.96 9.65 2.89
N MET A 19 -36.47 9.95 1.69
CA MET A 19 -35.82 8.95 0.85
C MET A 19 -34.51 8.59 1.52
N THR A 20 -34.56 7.76 2.56
CA THR A 20 -33.45 6.84 2.83
C THR A 20 -33.44 5.83 1.69
N ALA A 21 -32.95 6.28 0.53
CA ALA A 21 -32.37 5.39 -0.44
C ALA A 21 -31.23 4.69 0.31
N SER A 22 -31.53 3.50 0.84
CA SER A 22 -30.50 2.55 1.21
C SER A 22 -29.77 2.23 -0.08
N ALA A 23 -28.72 3.01 -0.34
CA ALA A 23 -27.81 2.76 -1.43
C ALA A 23 -27.27 1.36 -1.19
N LYS A 24 -27.73 0.41 -2.02
CA LYS A 24 -27.14 -0.91 -2.19
C LYS A 24 -25.64 -0.77 -2.02
N THR A 25 -25.12 -1.33 -0.92
CA THR A 25 -23.70 -1.34 -0.61
C THR A 25 -22.98 -1.88 -1.84
N ALA A 26 -22.16 -1.03 -2.46
CA ALA A 26 -21.34 -1.43 -3.58
C ALA A 26 -20.52 -2.66 -3.18
N THR A 27 -20.40 -3.62 -4.08
CA THR A 27 -19.42 -4.72 -4.03
C THR A 27 -18.12 -4.26 -3.34
N GLY A 28 -17.82 -4.91 -2.21
CA GLY A 28 -17.03 -4.42 -1.07
C GLY A 28 -15.93 -3.40 -1.37
N ASP A 29 -16.06 -2.23 -0.76
CA ASP A 29 -14.99 -1.24 -0.68
C ASP A 29 -13.83 -1.75 0.20
N LEU A 30 -12.59 -1.33 -0.07
CA LEU A 30 -11.40 -1.75 0.70
C LEU A 30 -11.54 -1.25 2.14
N THR A 31 -11.74 -2.17 3.09
CA THR A 31 -11.88 -1.87 4.52
C THR A 31 -10.52 -1.61 5.20
N PRO A 32 -10.48 -1.01 6.42
CA PRO A 32 -9.23 -0.83 7.15
C PRO A 32 -8.47 -2.14 7.45
N LYS A 33 -9.21 -3.23 7.74
CA LYS A 33 -8.62 -4.55 8.04
C LYS A 33 -7.99 -5.17 6.80
N GLU A 34 -8.66 -5.09 5.65
CA GLU A 34 -8.11 -5.55 4.37
C GLU A 34 -6.92 -4.70 3.94
N ALA A 35 -7.00 -3.38 4.08
CA ALA A 35 -5.90 -2.47 3.80
C ALA A 35 -4.66 -2.79 4.66
N LEU A 36 -4.84 -3.08 5.95
CA LEU A 36 -3.75 -3.51 6.84
C LEU A 36 -3.15 -4.85 6.39
N SER A 37 -3.99 -5.81 5.98
CA SER A 37 -3.53 -7.10 5.47
C SER A 37 -2.65 -6.94 4.22
N ILE A 38 -3.08 -6.11 3.26
CA ILE A 38 -2.30 -5.79 2.06
C ILE A 38 -1.01 -5.07 2.44
N ALA A 39 -1.04 -4.11 3.37
CA ALA A 39 0.15 -3.41 3.85
C ALA A 39 1.18 -4.39 4.44
N LYS A 40 0.75 -5.30 5.33
CA LYS A 40 1.65 -6.33 5.88
C LYS A 40 2.25 -7.22 4.79
N LYS A 41 1.45 -7.67 3.82
CA LYS A 41 1.96 -8.44 2.68
C LYS A 41 2.99 -7.62 1.89
N ALA A 42 2.72 -6.34 1.64
CA ALA A 42 3.62 -5.43 0.96
C ALA A 42 4.94 -5.20 1.70
N ARG A 43 4.92 -5.10 3.04
CA ARG A 43 6.14 -5.06 3.86
C ARG A 43 7.01 -6.29 3.63
N THR A 44 6.43 -7.49 3.62
CA THR A 44 7.18 -8.72 3.32
C THR A 44 7.78 -8.69 1.91
N HIS A 45 7.05 -8.19 0.93
CA HIS A 45 7.55 -8.06 -0.45
C HIS A 45 8.68 -7.05 -0.58
N TYR A 46 8.56 -5.92 0.12
CA TYR A 46 9.61 -4.91 0.21
C TYR A 46 10.89 -5.50 0.80
N TRP A 47 10.82 -6.10 2.00
CA TRP A 47 12.02 -6.66 2.64
C TRP A 47 12.61 -7.84 1.89
N SER A 48 11.77 -8.73 1.35
CA SER A 48 12.24 -9.81 0.47
C SER A 48 13.05 -9.26 -0.72
N THR A 49 12.59 -8.16 -1.29
CA THR A 49 13.32 -7.48 -2.36
C THR A 49 14.63 -6.88 -1.84
N MET A 50 14.59 -6.13 -0.74
CA MET A 50 15.78 -5.45 -0.21
C MET A 50 16.85 -6.41 0.29
N ILE A 51 16.51 -7.61 0.76
CA ILE A 51 17.50 -8.64 1.11
C ILE A 51 17.92 -9.50 -0.08
N GLY A 52 17.19 -9.42 -1.20
CA GLY A 52 17.48 -10.12 -2.45
C GLY A 52 16.89 -11.52 -2.59
N HIS A 53 16.02 -11.96 -1.68
CA HIS A 53 15.37 -13.28 -1.69
C HIS A 53 13.99 -13.30 -1.04
N ASN A 54 13.16 -14.28 -1.39
CA ASN A 54 11.80 -14.37 -0.86
C ASN A 54 11.78 -14.89 0.59
N LEU A 55 11.47 -14.03 1.55
CA LEU A 55 11.38 -14.38 2.98
C LEU A 55 10.39 -15.50 3.29
N ASN A 56 9.37 -15.68 2.44
CA ASN A 56 8.37 -16.74 2.64
C ASN A 56 8.83 -18.09 2.05
N ASN A 57 9.90 -18.12 1.26
CA ASN A 57 10.41 -19.35 0.66
C ASN A 57 11.52 -19.95 1.52
N LYS A 58 11.15 -20.86 2.42
CA LYS A 58 12.08 -21.57 3.33
C LYS A 58 13.10 -22.47 2.62
N ASN A 59 12.85 -22.82 1.36
CA ASN A 59 13.73 -23.70 0.57
C ASN A 59 14.73 -22.91 -0.29
N THR A 60 14.79 -21.59 -0.11
CA THR A 60 15.71 -20.75 -0.87
C THR A 60 17.14 -21.05 -0.49
N THR A 61 17.87 -21.72 -1.39
CA THR A 61 19.32 -21.91 -1.28
C THR A 61 20.01 -20.83 -2.09
N CYS A 62 20.30 -19.70 -1.44
CA CYS A 62 20.96 -18.59 -2.10
C CYS A 62 22.32 -18.27 -1.50
N LYS A 63 23.37 -18.47 -2.30
CA LYS A 63 24.70 -17.93 -1.99
C LYS A 63 24.77 -16.52 -2.55
N VAL A 64 24.80 -15.53 -1.67
CA VAL A 64 24.95 -14.11 -2.05
C VAL A 64 26.29 -13.95 -2.76
N LYS A 65 26.26 -13.53 -4.01
CA LYS A 65 27.45 -13.22 -4.81
C LYS A 65 27.51 -11.72 -5.02
N THR A 66 28.66 -11.12 -4.75
CA THR A 66 28.87 -9.68 -4.89
C THR A 66 29.82 -9.34 -6.03
N PHE A 67 29.82 -8.07 -6.44
CA PHE A 67 30.73 -7.52 -7.43
C PHE A 67 30.77 -5.99 -7.35
N ILE A 68 31.90 -5.40 -7.74
CA ILE A 68 32.01 -3.94 -7.86
C ILE A 68 31.49 -3.49 -9.23
N TYR A 69 30.56 -2.52 -9.22
CA TYR A 69 30.06 -1.85 -10.41
C TYR A 69 30.11 -0.34 -10.22
N LYS A 70 30.92 0.33 -11.05
CA LYS A 70 31.13 1.80 -10.99
C LYS A 70 31.44 2.29 -9.57
N GLY A 71 32.36 1.59 -8.88
CA GLY A 71 32.80 1.94 -7.52
C GLY A 71 31.80 1.65 -6.40
N THR A 72 30.66 1.02 -6.69
CA THR A 72 29.67 0.59 -5.68
C THR A 72 29.67 -0.93 -5.61
N ASP A 73 29.59 -1.49 -4.40
CA ASP A 73 29.41 -2.93 -4.20
C ASP A 73 27.94 -3.33 -4.45
N TYR A 74 27.75 -4.34 -5.29
CA TYR A 74 26.45 -4.90 -5.66
C TYR A 74 26.37 -6.36 -5.26
N ARG A 75 25.15 -6.82 -4.96
CA ARG A 75 24.81 -8.24 -4.83
C ARG A 75 23.81 -8.67 -5.89
N TYR A 76 23.96 -9.89 -6.39
CA TYR A 76 22.93 -10.51 -7.22
C TYR A 76 21.71 -10.90 -6.38
N PHE A 77 20.54 -10.79 -6.97
CA PHE A 77 19.32 -11.40 -6.44
C PHE A 77 19.39 -12.93 -6.55
N CYS A 78 18.66 -13.61 -5.66
CA CYS A 78 18.51 -15.06 -5.66
C CYS A 78 17.69 -15.55 -6.85
N THR A 79 17.69 -16.86 -7.10
CA THR A 79 17.17 -17.45 -8.35
C THR A 79 15.70 -17.14 -8.63
N GLU A 80 14.90 -16.95 -7.58
CA GLU A 80 13.50 -16.53 -7.67
C GLU A 80 13.34 -15.06 -8.09
N PHE A 81 14.36 -14.21 -7.94
CA PHE A 81 14.34 -12.78 -8.29
C PHE A 81 15.42 -12.38 -9.30
N ASN A 82 16.20 -13.33 -9.83
CA ASN A 82 17.40 -13.07 -10.63
C ASN A 82 17.17 -12.44 -12.02
N THR A 83 15.94 -12.08 -12.36
CA THR A 83 15.62 -11.32 -13.57
C THR A 83 14.59 -10.26 -13.23
N LYS A 84 14.58 -9.15 -13.99
CA LYS A 84 13.56 -8.10 -13.84
C LYS A 84 12.14 -8.67 -13.92
N LYS A 85 11.87 -9.58 -14.87
CA LYS A 85 10.56 -10.21 -15.05
C LYS A 85 10.09 -10.93 -13.78
N LYS A 86 10.96 -11.74 -13.17
CA LYS A 86 10.64 -12.48 -11.96
C LYS A 86 10.36 -11.56 -10.78
N LEU A 87 11.21 -10.57 -10.55
CA LEU A 87 11.00 -9.60 -9.47
C LEU A 87 9.71 -8.79 -9.68
N VAL A 88 9.45 -8.33 -10.90
CA VAL A 88 8.21 -7.60 -11.24
C VAL A 88 6.99 -8.48 -10.98
N SER A 89 7.03 -9.76 -11.39
CA SER A 89 5.93 -10.69 -11.15
C SER A 89 5.62 -10.83 -9.66
N TYR A 90 6.66 -10.99 -8.83
CA TYR A 90 6.52 -11.09 -7.37
C TYR A 90 5.95 -9.80 -6.76
N LEU A 91 6.55 -8.66 -7.08
CA LEU A 91 6.12 -7.37 -6.52
C LEU A 91 4.70 -6.97 -6.96
N ASN A 92 4.27 -7.36 -8.16
CA ASN A 92 2.96 -7.01 -8.71
C ASN A 92 1.80 -7.75 -8.03
N GLU A 93 2.08 -8.68 -7.11
CA GLU A 93 1.06 -9.24 -6.22
C GLU A 93 0.46 -8.19 -5.26
N VAL A 94 1.21 -7.13 -4.97
CA VAL A 94 0.84 -6.12 -3.95
C VAL A 94 1.09 -4.69 -4.39
N PHE A 95 1.94 -4.45 -5.38
CA PHE A 95 2.27 -3.12 -5.88
C PHE A 95 1.81 -2.92 -7.32
N THR A 96 1.44 -1.68 -7.67
CA THR A 96 1.19 -1.33 -9.08
C THR A 96 2.49 -1.41 -9.91
N LEU A 97 2.39 -1.72 -11.21
CA LEU A 97 3.56 -1.74 -12.12
C LEU A 97 4.36 -0.42 -12.10
N ASN A 98 3.68 0.72 -12.06
CA ASN A 98 4.33 2.04 -11.96
C ASN A 98 5.11 2.21 -10.63
N ALA A 99 4.57 1.70 -9.52
CA ALA A 99 5.27 1.70 -8.24
C ALA A 99 6.57 0.88 -8.33
N ILE A 100 6.49 -0.30 -8.95
CA ILE A 100 7.61 -1.22 -9.14
C ILE A 100 8.69 -0.58 -9.99
N GLU A 101 8.33 0.02 -11.12
CA GLU A 101 9.27 0.71 -12.00
C GLU A 101 10.00 1.85 -11.29
N LYS A 102 9.25 2.70 -10.57
CA LYS A 102 9.83 3.78 -9.75
C LYS A 102 10.77 3.22 -8.67
N GLY A 103 10.38 2.12 -8.03
CA GLY A 103 11.18 1.42 -7.04
C GLY A 103 12.51 0.91 -7.60
N VAL A 104 12.45 0.11 -8.67
CA VAL A 104 13.64 -0.43 -9.37
C VAL A 104 14.63 0.69 -9.71
N LYS A 105 14.13 1.82 -10.20
CA LYS A 105 14.96 3.00 -10.49
C LYS A 105 15.52 3.65 -9.23
N LYS A 106 14.67 3.93 -8.23
CA LYS A 106 15.04 4.57 -6.96
C LYS A 106 16.14 3.82 -6.23
N TYR A 107 16.04 2.48 -6.18
CA TYR A 107 17.00 1.62 -5.50
C TYR A 107 18.16 1.16 -6.39
N ARG A 108 18.27 1.71 -7.62
CA ARG A 108 19.39 1.47 -8.55
C ARG A 108 19.58 -0.02 -8.86
N PHE A 109 18.49 -0.76 -9.01
CA PHE A 109 18.58 -2.15 -9.44
C PHE A 109 19.00 -2.21 -10.90
N ILE A 110 19.95 -3.09 -11.20
CA ILE A 110 20.55 -3.22 -12.54
C ILE A 110 20.48 -4.66 -13.02
N GLU A 111 20.55 -4.83 -14.34
CA GLU A 111 20.89 -6.11 -14.92
C GLU A 111 22.39 -6.12 -15.22
N TYR A 112 23.09 -7.12 -14.72
CA TYR A 112 24.52 -7.31 -14.95
C TYR A 112 24.77 -8.77 -15.28
N LYS A 113 25.40 -9.03 -16.44
CA LYS A 113 25.65 -10.39 -16.97
C LYS A 113 24.37 -11.25 -17.00
N GLY A 114 23.25 -10.66 -17.45
CA GLY A 114 21.95 -11.34 -17.58
C GLY A 114 21.26 -11.66 -16.25
N LYS A 115 21.74 -11.13 -15.11
CA LYS A 115 21.14 -11.32 -13.79
C LYS A 115 20.83 -9.99 -13.13
N LEU A 116 19.69 -9.94 -12.44
CA LEU A 116 19.31 -8.79 -11.64
C LEU A 116 20.25 -8.67 -10.42
N ALA A 117 20.66 -7.44 -10.14
CA ALA A 117 21.50 -7.09 -9.00
C ALA A 117 21.04 -5.77 -8.37
N GLN A 118 21.39 -5.58 -7.11
CA GLN A 118 21.15 -4.35 -6.36
C GLN A 118 22.40 -3.92 -5.60
N PRO A 119 22.55 -2.63 -5.27
CA PRO A 119 23.59 -2.19 -4.35
C PRO A 119 23.50 -2.94 -3.03
N ASN A 120 24.64 -3.23 -2.41
CA ASN A 120 24.67 -3.61 -1.01
C ASN A 120 24.28 -2.40 -0.16
N ALA A 121 23.29 -2.60 0.70
CA ALA A 121 22.80 -1.61 1.65
C ALA A 121 22.21 -2.33 2.86
N ASP A 122 22.32 -1.68 4.01
CA ASP A 122 21.68 -2.09 5.26
C ASP A 122 20.36 -1.35 5.44
N GLY A 123 19.40 -2.03 6.04
CA GLY A 123 18.09 -1.46 6.33
C GLY A 123 17.42 -2.21 7.47
N GLY A 124 16.57 -1.49 8.20
CA GLY A 124 15.73 -2.05 9.26
C GLY A 124 14.55 -1.13 9.53
N SER A 125 13.51 -1.65 10.18
CA SER A 125 12.34 -0.88 10.59
C SER A 125 11.81 -1.44 11.91
N LEU A 126 11.78 -0.59 12.94
CA LEU A 126 11.16 -0.88 14.24
C LEU A 126 9.63 -0.75 14.21
N LEU A 127 9.06 -0.35 13.07
CA LEU A 127 7.62 -0.22 12.91
C LEU A 127 6.95 -1.58 13.00
N ASP A 128 6.08 -1.73 13.99
CA ASP A 128 5.33 -2.95 14.24
C ASP A 128 3.96 -2.88 13.55
N TRP A 129 3.94 -3.34 12.31
CA TRP A 129 2.73 -3.39 11.49
C TRP A 129 1.69 -4.41 11.98
N ASP A 130 2.06 -5.35 12.86
CA ASP A 130 1.11 -6.31 13.43
C ASP A 130 0.16 -5.64 14.42
N ARG A 131 0.63 -4.59 15.11
CA ARG A 131 -0.16 -3.75 16.03
C ARG A 131 -0.61 -2.41 15.42
N ALA A 132 -0.51 -2.25 14.11
CA ALA A 132 -0.95 -1.05 13.42
C ALA A 132 -2.48 -0.92 13.39
N LYS A 133 -2.98 0.32 13.43
CA LYS A 133 -4.41 0.64 13.31
C LYS A 133 -4.63 1.61 12.16
N GLY A 134 -5.49 1.26 11.22
CA GLY A 134 -5.75 2.06 10.02
C GLY A 134 -7.01 2.92 10.14
N LYS A 135 -6.94 4.16 9.65
CA LYS A 135 -8.08 5.07 9.45
C LYS A 135 -8.14 5.49 7.98
N LEU A 136 -9.32 5.38 7.37
CA LEU A 136 -9.55 5.91 6.02
C LEU A 136 -9.53 7.44 6.09
N ILE A 137 -8.70 8.08 5.28
CA ILE A 137 -8.58 9.55 5.24
C ILE A 137 -8.97 10.14 3.88
N TYR A 138 -8.97 9.34 2.82
CA TYR A 138 -9.48 9.77 1.50
C TYR A 138 -9.98 8.58 0.67
N SER A 139 -11.04 8.82 -0.10
CA SER A 139 -11.70 7.82 -0.95
C SER A 139 -12.24 8.43 -2.25
N LYS A 140 -12.00 7.75 -3.37
CA LYS A 140 -12.67 7.94 -4.67
C LYS A 140 -12.77 6.58 -5.36
N LYS A 141 -13.70 6.35 -6.30
CA LYS A 141 -13.94 5.06 -6.99
C LYS A 141 -12.82 3.99 -6.87
N ASP A 142 -11.66 4.23 -7.50
CA ASP A 142 -10.55 3.28 -7.58
C ASP A 142 -9.31 3.66 -6.74
N VAL A 143 -9.43 4.57 -5.77
CA VAL A 143 -8.32 4.97 -4.88
C VAL A 143 -8.78 5.10 -3.43
N ARG A 144 -8.00 4.55 -2.52
CA ARG A 144 -8.16 4.75 -1.07
C ARG A 144 -6.83 5.21 -0.49
N LEU A 145 -6.89 6.13 0.46
CA LEU A 145 -5.73 6.51 1.26
C LEU A 145 -6.05 6.24 2.72
N TYR A 146 -5.22 5.43 3.34
CA TYR A 146 -5.27 5.10 4.75
C TYR A 146 -4.09 5.76 5.47
N GLU A 147 -4.35 6.28 6.67
CA GLU A 147 -3.31 6.59 7.64
C GLU A 147 -3.28 5.46 8.67
N PHE A 148 -2.11 4.83 8.81
CA PHE A 148 -1.85 3.80 9.80
C PHE A 148 -1.07 4.41 10.96
N SER A 149 -1.61 4.26 12.17
CA SER A 149 -0.84 4.50 13.38
C SER A 149 -0.09 3.23 13.71
N VAL A 150 1.24 3.23 13.57
CA VAL A 150 2.12 2.06 13.68
C VAL A 150 3.04 2.23 14.89
N PRO A 151 3.00 1.36 15.91
CA PRO A 151 3.90 1.47 17.06
C PRO A 151 5.37 1.23 16.68
N LEU A 152 6.28 1.86 17.43
CA LEU A 152 7.72 1.70 17.32
C LEU A 152 8.19 0.73 18.42
N GLY A 153 8.20 -0.57 18.13
CA GLY A 153 8.51 -1.60 19.13
C GLY A 153 7.72 -1.40 20.43
N GLU A 154 8.40 -1.45 21.58
CA GLU A 154 7.79 -1.30 22.91
C GLU A 154 7.97 0.11 23.51
N THR A 155 8.37 1.12 22.73
CA THR A 155 8.66 2.47 23.28
C THR A 155 7.40 3.25 23.68
N GLY A 156 6.22 2.78 23.28
CA GLY A 156 4.95 3.50 23.40
C GLY A 156 4.73 4.56 22.30
N GLU A 157 5.77 4.91 21.54
CA GLU A 157 5.67 5.84 20.42
C GLU A 157 4.98 5.19 19.20
N ARG A 158 4.35 6.02 18.36
CA ARG A 158 3.67 5.57 17.13
C ARG A 158 3.99 6.50 15.97
N SER A 159 4.33 5.92 14.82
CA SER A 159 4.42 6.63 13.54
C SER A 159 3.06 6.72 12.87
N LYS A 160 2.85 7.76 12.06
CA LYS A 160 1.68 7.91 11.19
C LYS A 160 2.09 7.68 9.73
N GLU A 161 1.81 6.49 9.23
CA GLU A 161 2.19 6.04 7.89
C GLU A 161 1.02 6.15 6.92
N LYS A 162 1.18 6.92 5.84
CA LYS A 162 0.14 7.07 4.81
C LYS A 162 0.38 6.11 3.66
N VAL A 163 -0.61 5.25 3.39
CA VAL A 163 -0.54 4.25 2.33
C VAL A 163 -1.69 4.46 1.35
N THR A 164 -1.33 4.65 0.07
CA THR A 164 -2.30 4.82 -1.01
C THR A 164 -2.50 3.50 -1.75
N PHE A 165 -3.75 3.07 -1.82
CA PHE A 165 -4.22 1.89 -2.53
C PHE A 165 -4.93 2.31 -3.81
N VAL A 166 -4.67 1.59 -4.90
CA VAL A 166 -5.24 1.81 -6.23
C VAL A 166 -5.85 0.50 -6.71
N LYS A 167 -7.08 0.55 -7.21
CA LYS A 167 -7.76 -0.62 -7.79
C LYS A 167 -7.34 -0.79 -9.25
N VAL A 168 -6.76 -1.95 -9.57
CA VAL A 168 -6.35 -2.33 -10.92
C VAL A 168 -6.94 -3.70 -11.23
N LYS A 169 -7.79 -3.80 -12.27
CA LYS A 169 -8.46 -5.05 -12.65
C LYS A 169 -9.12 -5.77 -11.46
N ASN A 170 -9.87 -5.02 -10.65
CA ASN A 170 -10.55 -5.47 -9.42
C ASN A 170 -9.66 -5.85 -8.22
N GLN A 171 -8.33 -5.71 -8.31
CA GLN A 171 -7.40 -5.93 -7.20
C GLN A 171 -6.91 -4.61 -6.62
N TRP A 172 -6.88 -4.48 -5.30
CA TRP A 172 -6.28 -3.34 -4.62
C TRP A 172 -4.76 -3.54 -4.46
N LEU A 173 -3.99 -2.56 -4.94
CA LEU A 173 -2.52 -2.57 -4.94
C LEU A 173 -1.98 -1.27 -4.35
N ILE A 174 -0.78 -1.28 -3.79
CA ILE A 174 -0.11 -0.10 -3.25
C ILE A 174 0.67 0.64 -4.36
N ASN A 175 0.63 1.96 -4.35
CA ASN A 175 1.21 2.80 -5.41
C ASN A 175 2.69 3.19 -5.19
N ALA A 176 3.33 2.73 -4.12
CA ALA A 176 4.75 2.94 -3.82
C ALA A 176 5.32 1.72 -3.08
N ILE A 177 6.46 1.18 -3.55
CA ILE A 177 7.02 -0.06 -2.99
C ILE A 177 7.53 0.11 -1.56
N ASP A 178 7.80 1.35 -1.15
CA ASP A 178 8.44 1.67 0.11
C ASP A 178 7.51 2.48 1.04
N ALA A 179 6.20 2.46 0.76
CA ALA A 179 5.16 3.01 1.62
C ALA A 179 4.94 2.20 2.90
N VAL A 180 5.43 0.96 2.94
CA VAL A 180 5.33 0.06 4.09
C VAL A 180 6.67 -0.65 4.26
N LYS A 181 7.54 -0.06 5.09
CA LYS A 181 8.85 -0.59 5.46
C LYS A 181 8.77 -1.19 6.84
#